data_AF-A0A9J7HU81-F1
#
_entry.id   AF-A0A9J7HU81-F1
#
_cell.length_a   1.000
_cell.length_b   1.000
_cell.length_c   1.000
_cell.angle_alpha   90.00
_cell.angle_beta   90.00
_cell.angle_gamma   90.00
#
_symmetry.space_group_name_H-M   'P 1'
#
loop_
_entity.id
_entity.type
_entity.pdbx_description
1 polymer ?
#
loop_
_entity_poly.entity_id
_entity_poly.type
_entity_poly.pdbx_seq_one_letter_code
_entity_poly.pdbx_strand_id
1 'polypeptide(L)'
;MTHMLSGNDAMSLEPAQGYIVMVSAYNNLYVGEVSASAESQTSDGCPTAPLISEKAQEGTCGVNWTEPSGDKGNITGYSYWTPDSCLLLSRNLSLRHQNKTRNGQSL
;
A
#
# COMPACT_ATOMS: atom_id res chain seq x y z
N MET A 1 26.35 -8.84 18.18
CA MET A 1 25.33 -7.95 18.77
C MET A 1 25.02 -6.90 17.72
N THR A 2 23.76 -6.65 17.41
CA THR A 2 23.34 -5.71 16.36
C THR A 2 22.63 -4.54 17.03
N HIS A 3 23.05 -3.32 16.74
CA HIS A 3 22.39 -2.10 17.20
C HIS A 3 21.46 -1.61 16.08
N MET A 4 20.18 -1.48 16.38
CA MET A 4 19.20 -0.89 15.46
C MET A 4 18.97 0.56 15.86
N LEU A 5 19.06 1.46 14.89
CA LEU A 5 18.57 2.82 15.07
C LEU A 5 17.05 2.78 14.97
N SER A 6 16.37 3.27 16.01
CA SER A 6 14.92 3.40 16.06
C SER A 6 14.53 4.87 16.01
N GLY A 7 13.31 5.20 15.61
CA GLY A 7 12.82 6.59 15.60
C GLY A 7 12.75 7.26 16.99
N ASN A 8 13.09 6.53 18.05
CA ASN A 8 13.25 7.04 19.42
C ASN A 8 14.68 7.47 19.74
N ASP A 9 15.66 7.12 18.90
CA ASP A 9 16.97 7.78 18.91
C ASP A 9 16.76 9.21 18.40
N ALA A 10 17.67 10.14 18.69
CA ALA A 10 17.46 11.60 18.49
C ALA A 10 17.01 12.07 17.08
N MET A 11 16.87 11.16 16.12
CA MET A 11 16.35 11.34 14.78
C MET A 11 15.06 10.52 14.58
N SER A 12 13.94 11.21 14.31
CA SER A 12 12.73 10.57 13.78
C SER A 12 13.04 10.01 12.40
N LEU A 13 12.92 8.69 12.24
CA LEU A 13 13.11 8.00 10.96
C LEU A 13 11.79 7.93 10.20
N GLU A 14 11.80 8.35 8.94
CA GLU A 14 10.67 8.18 8.03
C GLU A 14 10.71 6.78 7.40
N PRO A 15 9.56 6.12 7.20
CA PRO A 15 9.49 4.84 6.50
C PRO A 15 9.82 4.97 5.00
N ALA A 16 10.23 3.86 4.38
CA ALA A 16 10.69 3.79 2.99
C ALA A 16 11.75 4.83 2.61
N GLN A 17 12.60 5.22 3.56
CA GLN A 17 13.62 6.26 3.40
C GLN A 17 15.02 5.70 3.62
N GLY A 18 15.95 6.09 2.74
CA GLY A 18 17.37 5.75 2.85
C GLY A 18 18.11 6.70 3.79
N TYR A 19 19.02 6.15 4.58
CA TYR A 19 19.87 6.84 5.56
C TYR A 19 21.33 6.37 5.44
N ILE A 20 22.25 7.28 5.75
CA ILE A 20 23.68 6.98 5.90
C ILE A 20 24.00 6.96 7.38
N VAL A 21 24.57 5.84 7.86
CA VAL A 21 24.91 5.63 9.26
C VAL A 21 26.42 5.51 9.43
N MET A 22 26.96 6.22 10.41
CA MET A 22 28.35 6.13 10.85
C MET A 22 28.37 6.05 12.37
N VAL A 23 29.29 5.27 12.94
CA VAL A 23 29.37 5.06 14.39
C VAL A 23 30.80 5.30 14.89
N SER A 24 30.94 5.86 16.09
CA SER A 24 32.20 5.88 16.82
C SER A 24 31.97 5.44 18.26
N ALA A 25 32.97 4.79 18.85
CA ALA A 25 32.95 4.44 20.26
C ALA A 25 33.49 5.60 21.08
N TYR A 26 32.92 5.86 22.25
CA TYR A 26 33.44 6.86 23.19
C TYR A 26 33.49 6.30 24.61
N ASN A 27 34.32 6.90 25.45
CA ASN A 27 34.31 6.74 26.90
C ASN A 27 34.33 8.13 27.57
N ASN A 28 34.54 8.19 28.88
CA ASN A 28 34.50 9.44 29.63
C ASN A 28 35.59 10.46 29.25
N LEU A 29 36.65 10.04 28.57
CA LEU A 29 37.83 10.86 28.29
C LEU A 29 38.14 11.00 26.79
N TYR A 30 37.70 10.04 25.96
CA TYR A 30 38.10 9.94 24.56
C TYR A 30 36.96 9.49 23.66
N VAL A 31 37.01 9.94 22.41
CA VAL A 31 36.19 9.46 21.30
C VAL A 31 37.12 8.79 20.30
N GLY A 32 36.78 7.56 19.91
CA GLY A 32 37.50 6.81 18.90
C GLY A 32 37.19 7.29 17.48
N GLU A 33 37.87 6.71 16.50
CA GLU A 33 37.65 7.02 15.10
C GLU A 33 36.22 6.67 14.64
N VAL A 34 35.73 7.43 13.66
CA VAL A 34 34.44 7.20 13.03
C VAL A 34 34.56 6.03 12.05
N SER A 35 33.58 5.13 12.06
CA SER A 35 33.51 4.01 11.12
C SER A 35 33.36 4.48 9.66
N ALA A 36 33.56 3.55 8.72
CA ALA A 36 33.05 3.75 7.36
C ALA A 36 31.52 3.97 7.38
N SER A 37 31.01 4.67 6.37
CA SER A 37 29.58 4.88 6.18
C SER A 37 28.90 3.61 5.69
N ALA A 38 27.75 3.30 6.27
CA ALA A 38 26.85 2.24 5.80
C ALA A 38 25.52 2.85 5.36
N GLU A 39 25.02 2.43 4.19
CA GLU A 39 23.67 2.76 3.74
C GLU A 39 22.68 1.79 4.37
N SER A 40 21.57 2.33 4.88
CA SER A 40 20.47 1.55 5.44
C SER A 40 19.15 2.18 5.03
N GLN A 41 18.15 1.34 4.78
CA GLN A 41 16.80 1.78 4.42
C GLN A 41 15.81 1.34 5.49
N THR A 42 14.88 2.21 5.85
CA THR A 42 13.75 1.83 6.69
C THR A 42 12.74 1.00 5.91
N SER A 43 12.02 0.12 6.61
CA SER A 43 10.95 -0.67 6.00
C SER A 43 9.78 0.20 5.56
N ASP A 44 8.92 -0.38 4.72
CA ASP A 44 7.67 0.25 4.31
C ASP A 44 6.79 0.56 5.53
N GLY A 45 6.24 1.76 5.55
CA GLY A 45 5.23 2.23 6.49
C GLY A 45 3.81 1.95 6.01
N CYS A 46 2.84 2.27 6.86
CA CYS A 46 1.43 2.12 6.51
C CYS A 46 1.08 3.01 5.30
N PRO A 47 0.43 2.46 4.26
CA PRO A 47 -0.07 3.26 3.14
C PRO A 47 -1.20 4.18 3.61
N THR A 48 -1.41 5.25 2.87
CA THR A 48 -2.50 6.19 3.17
C THR A 48 -3.82 5.64 2.62
N ALA A 49 -4.97 6.13 3.11
CA ALA A 49 -6.26 5.73 2.56
C ALA A 49 -6.42 6.21 1.10
N PRO A 50 -6.94 5.37 0.19
CA PRO A 50 -7.21 5.79 -1.19
C PRO A 50 -8.37 6.78 -1.23
N LEU A 51 -8.36 7.66 -2.23
CA LEU A 51 -9.44 8.63 -2.43
C LEU A 51 -10.54 8.00 -3.30
N ILE A 52 -11.74 7.85 -2.75
CA ILE A 52 -12.89 7.30 -3.47
C ILE A 52 -13.56 8.38 -4.32
N SER A 53 -13.83 8.04 -5.58
CA SER A 53 -14.62 8.81 -6.52
C SER A 53 -15.81 7.97 -6.99
N GLU A 54 -17.02 8.41 -6.66
CA GLU A 54 -18.22 7.68 -7.03
C GLU A 54 -18.49 7.81 -8.53
N LYS A 55 -18.71 6.67 -9.19
CA LYS A 55 -19.25 6.65 -10.54
C LYS A 55 -20.34 5.58 -10.62
N ALA A 56 -21.49 5.89 -10.03
CA ALA A 56 -22.70 5.14 -10.30
C ALA A 56 -23.09 5.38 -11.77
N GLN A 57 -23.01 4.33 -12.61
CA GLN A 57 -23.74 4.29 -13.88
C GLN A 57 -25.04 3.53 -13.66
N GLU A 58 -26.08 3.83 -14.44
CA GLU A 58 -27.36 3.11 -14.38
C GLU A 58 -27.12 1.59 -14.43
N GLY A 59 -27.53 0.89 -13.37
CA GLY A 59 -27.36 -0.57 -13.24
C GLY A 59 -26.03 -1.05 -12.62
N THR A 60 -25.14 -0.16 -12.14
CA THR A 60 -23.87 -0.55 -11.50
C THR A 60 -23.60 0.21 -10.18
N CYS A 61 -23.29 -0.53 -9.10
CA CYS A 61 -22.65 0.02 -7.88
C CYS A 61 -21.13 -0.02 -8.11
N GLY A 62 -20.63 0.81 -9.04
CA GLY A 62 -19.20 0.94 -9.34
C GLY A 62 -18.59 2.12 -8.60
N VAL A 63 -17.48 1.91 -7.91
CA VAL A 63 -16.66 2.97 -7.33
C VAL A 63 -15.30 2.98 -8.03
N ASN A 64 -14.80 4.17 -8.34
CA ASN A 64 -13.41 4.35 -8.73
C ASN A 64 -12.65 4.89 -7.53
N TRP A 65 -11.35 4.62 -7.43
CA TRP A 65 -10.49 5.28 -6.47
C TRP A 65 -9.16 5.62 -7.12
N THR A 66 -8.48 6.60 -6.56
CA THR A 66 -7.09 6.90 -6.92
C THR A 66 -6.16 6.30 -5.88
N GLU A 67 -4.98 5.90 -6.35
CA GLU A 67 -3.87 5.54 -5.46
C GLU A 67 -3.60 6.71 -4.49
N PRO A 68 -3.35 6.43 -3.19
CA PRO A 68 -3.07 7.47 -2.22
C PRO A 68 -1.82 8.26 -2.61
N SER A 69 -1.82 9.57 -2.39
CA SER A 69 -0.59 10.36 -2.45
C SER A 69 0.12 10.28 -1.10
N GLY A 70 1.43 10.02 -1.10
CA GLY A 70 2.23 9.92 0.13
C GLY A 70 2.32 8.52 0.71
N ASP A 71 2.27 7.49 -0.13
CA ASP A 71 2.55 6.13 0.32
C ASP A 71 3.97 6.01 0.86
N LYS A 72 4.04 5.45 2.07
CA LYS A 72 5.29 5.22 2.77
C LYS A 72 5.91 3.86 2.39
N GLY A 73 5.79 3.45 1.14
CA GLY A 73 6.17 2.11 0.68
C GLY A 73 5.42 1.67 -0.57
N ASN A 74 5.61 0.42 -1.00
CA ASN A 74 4.97 -0.09 -2.21
C ASN A 74 3.55 -0.63 -1.93
N ILE A 75 2.55 -0.15 -2.67
CA ILE A 75 1.20 -0.73 -2.65
C ILE A 75 1.17 -2.03 -3.46
N THR A 76 0.69 -3.11 -2.85
CA THR A 76 0.56 -4.44 -3.49
C THR A 76 -0.89 -4.86 -3.75
N GLY A 77 -1.88 -4.12 -3.23
CA GLY A 77 -3.30 -4.39 -3.45
C GLY A 77 -4.23 -3.51 -2.63
N TYR A 78 -5.55 -3.69 -2.83
CA TYR A 78 -6.61 -2.95 -2.11
C TYR A 78 -7.61 -3.93 -1.50
N SER A 79 -8.09 -3.61 -0.30
CA SER A 79 -9.22 -4.30 0.33
C SER A 79 -10.45 -3.41 0.32
N TYR A 80 -11.62 -3.97 0.02
CA TYR A 80 -12.90 -3.25 0.03
C TYR A 80 -13.89 -3.92 0.98
N TRP A 81 -14.75 -3.11 1.60
CA TRP A 81 -15.81 -3.57 2.49
C TRP A 81 -17.12 -2.96 2.00
N THR A 82 -18.08 -3.81 1.63
CA THR A 82 -19.41 -3.37 1.25
C THR A 82 -20.40 -3.81 2.33
N PRO A 83 -21.20 -2.91 2.92
CA PRO A 83 -22.38 -3.33 3.66
C PRO A 83 -23.29 -4.13 2.72
N ASP A 84 -24.00 -5.14 3.25
CA ASP A 84 -24.86 -6.05 2.47
C ASP A 84 -25.87 -5.33 1.54
N SER A 85 -26.16 -4.06 1.80
CA SER A 85 -27.03 -3.21 0.99
C SER A 85 -26.54 -2.93 -0.44
N CYS A 86 -25.23 -2.90 -0.76
CA CYS A 86 -24.82 -2.85 -2.19
C CYS A 86 -24.89 -4.22 -2.87
N LEU A 87 -24.84 -5.33 -2.12
CA LEU A 87 -25.01 -6.68 -2.68
C LEU A 87 -26.46 -6.94 -3.10
N LEU A 88 -27.45 -6.28 -2.47
CA LEU A 88 -28.87 -6.41 -2.82
C LEU A 88 -29.20 -5.90 -4.24
N LEU A 89 -28.43 -4.92 -4.75
CA LEU A 89 -28.55 -4.47 -6.14
C LEU A 89 -28.01 -5.52 -7.12
N SER A 90 -26.93 -6.23 -6.76
CA SER A 90 -26.33 -7.28 -7.62
C SER A 90 -27.12 -8.60 -7.64
N ARG A 91 -27.81 -8.95 -6.54
CA ARG A 91 -28.56 -10.22 -6.43
C ARG A 91 -29.82 -10.30 -7.30
N ASN A 92 -30.39 -9.16 -7.71
CA ASN A 92 -31.56 -9.13 -8.62
C ASN A 92 -31.20 -9.32 -10.10
N LEU A 93 -29.93 -9.20 -10.47
CA LEU A 93 -29.42 -9.55 -11.80
C LEU A 93 -28.97 -11.01 -11.80
N SER A 94 -29.93 -11.93 -11.83
CA SER A 94 -29.63 -13.34 -12.15
C SER A 94 -28.88 -13.42 -13.47
N LEU A 95 -27.58 -13.70 -13.41
CA LEU A 95 -26.77 -14.10 -14.56
C LEU A 95 -27.32 -15.43 -15.10
N ARG A 96 -28.35 -15.37 -15.95
CA ARG A 96 -28.66 -16.48 -16.85
C ARG A 96 -27.50 -16.56 -17.84
N HIS A 97 -26.60 -17.52 -17.62
CA HIS A 97 -25.66 -17.99 -18.64
C HIS A 97 -26.48 -18.48 -19.84
N GLN A 98 -26.68 -17.61 -20.84
CA GLN A 98 -27.07 -18.04 -22.18
C GLN A 98 -25.75 -18.40 -22.89
N ASN A 99 -25.44 -19.70 -22.93
CA ASN A 99 -24.37 -20.19 -23.79
C ASN A 99 -24.75 -19.89 -25.24
N LYS A 100 -24.00 -18.96 -25.86
CA LYS A 100 -24.12 -18.60 -27.26
C LYS A 100 -23.58 -19.75 -28.12
N THR A 101 -24.45 -20.68 -28.55
CA THR A 101 -24.12 -21.57 -29.67
C THR A 101 -24.08 -20.73 -30.94
N ARG A 102 -22.89 -20.62 -31.52
CA ARG A 102 -22.66 -20.12 -32.87
C ARG A 102 -22.64 -21.33 -33.80
N ASN A 103 -23.47 -21.31 -34.84
CA ASN A 103 -23.45 -22.04 -36.13
C ASN A 103 -24.92 -22.04 -36.59
N GLY A 104 -25.37 -21.36 -37.64
CA GLY A 104 -24.75 -21.07 -38.91
C GLY A 104 -25.75 -21.52 -39.98
N GLN A 105 -26.33 -20.54 -40.69
CA GLN A 105 -27.16 -20.63 -41.92
C GLN A 105 -28.68 -20.78 -41.80
N SER A 106 -29.31 -20.09 -42.75
CA SER A 106 -30.74 -19.83 -42.96
C SER A 106 -31.18 -20.52 -44.25
N LEU A 107 -32.43 -20.99 -44.24
CA LEU A 107 -33.21 -21.73 -45.25
C LEU A 107 -32.83 -23.21 -45.41
#